data_AF-A0A357FZG1-F1
#
_entry.id   AF-A0A357FZG1-F1
#
_cell.length_a   1.000
_cell.length_b   1.000
_cell.length_c   1.000
_cell.angle_alpha   90.00
_cell.angle_beta   90.00
_cell.angle_gamma   90.00
#
_symmetry.space_group_name_H-M   'P 1'
#
loop_
_entity.id
_entity.type
_entity.pdbx_description
1 polymer ?
#
loop_
_entity_poly.entity_id
_entity_poly.type
_entity_poly.pdbx_seq_one_letter_code
_entity_poly.pdbx_strand_id
1 'polypeptide(L)'
;MKSPAPHLSRWLFFCCFLVGLIIIVGAITRLSGSGLSIVEWKPLMGALPPLNEAQWQHVFDLYKQSPQYIKENSWMSLADFKAIFFWEWFHRLLGRLIGLAYALPLLWFFFRKQIPSGAGIKLIGVLLLGGAQGFMGWYMVKSGL
;
A
#
# COMPACT_ATOMS: atom_id res chain seq x y z
N MET A 1 -4.59 29.66 -21.07
CA MET A 1 -4.49 28.69 -19.95
C MET A 1 -3.66 29.33 -18.84
N LYS A 2 -4.21 29.58 -17.64
CA LYS A 2 -3.37 30.03 -16.51
C LYS A 2 -2.46 28.88 -16.11
N SER A 3 -1.16 29.12 -16.06
CA SER A 3 -0.19 28.13 -15.57
C SER A 3 -0.60 27.68 -14.17
N PRO A 4 -0.63 26.37 -13.87
CA PRO A 4 -0.87 25.92 -12.51
C PRO A 4 0.17 26.55 -11.58
N ALA A 5 -0.23 26.92 -10.36
CA ALA A 5 0.70 27.43 -9.37
C ALA A 5 1.88 26.44 -9.23
N PRO A 6 3.14 26.89 -9.18
CA PRO A 6 4.32 26.02 -9.23
C PRO A 6 4.36 24.97 -8.10
N HIS A 7 3.56 25.17 -7.04
CA HIS A 7 3.36 24.21 -5.96
C HIS A 7 2.50 23.00 -6.37
N LEU A 8 1.43 23.23 -7.17
CA LEU A 8 0.54 22.16 -7.63
C LEU A 8 1.28 21.20 -8.56
N SER A 9 2.04 21.73 -9.51
CA SER A 9 2.83 20.91 -10.44
C SER A 9 3.90 20.08 -9.72
N ARG A 10 4.65 20.69 -8.79
CA ARG A 10 5.66 19.97 -7.99
C ARG A 10 5.04 18.85 -7.16
N TRP A 11 3.89 19.09 -6.54
CA TRP A 11 3.15 18.06 -5.82
C TRP A 11 2.71 16.92 -6.75
N LEU A 12 2.18 17.22 -7.94
CA LEU A 12 1.77 16.20 -8.90
C LEU A 12 2.97 15.36 -9.41
N PHE A 13 4.11 16.00 -9.72
CA PHE A 13 5.33 15.26 -10.08
C PHE A 13 5.84 14.37 -8.95
N PHE A 14 5.77 14.85 -7.71
CA PHE A 14 6.11 14.04 -6.54
C PHE A 14 5.17 12.83 -6.41
N CYS A 15 3.86 13.02 -6.60
CA CYS A 15 2.90 11.91 -6.63
C CYS A 15 3.21 10.90 -7.76
N CYS A 16 3.57 11.36 -8.96
CA CYS A 16 3.99 10.48 -10.06
C CYS A 16 5.23 9.66 -9.70
N PHE A 17 6.23 10.28 -9.06
CA PHE A 17 7.41 9.57 -8.57
C PHE A 17 7.03 8.48 -7.55
N LEU A 18 6.16 8.79 -6.60
CA LEU A 18 5.68 7.83 -5.61
C LEU A 18 4.90 6.67 -6.26
N VAL A 19 4.08 6.95 -7.29
CA VAL A 19 3.39 5.92 -8.08
C VAL A 19 4.41 5.02 -8.79
N GLY A 20 5.48 5.57 -9.36
CA GLY A 20 6.58 4.78 -9.91
C GLY A 20 7.23 3.87 -8.88
N LEU A 21 7.49 4.38 -7.67
CA LEU A 21 8.08 3.63 -6.57
C LEU A 21 7.21 2.45 -6.14
N ILE A 22 5.90 2.66 -5.90
CA ILE A 22 4.99 1.58 -5.47
C ILE A 22 4.81 0.51 -6.54
N ILE A 23 4.88 0.87 -7.84
CA ILE A 23 4.85 -0.12 -8.93
C ILE A 23 6.06 -1.04 -8.86
N ILE A 24 7.27 -0.50 -8.63
CA ILE A 24 8.50 -1.30 -8.49
C ILE A 24 8.40 -2.21 -7.26
N VAL A 25 8.03 -1.66 -6.11
CA VAL A 25 7.89 -2.43 -4.86
C VAL A 25 6.80 -3.50 -4.98
N GLY A 26 5.68 -3.20 -5.65
CA GLY A 26 4.61 -4.16 -5.92
C GLY A 26 5.08 -5.29 -6.84
N ALA A 27 5.89 -4.98 -7.86
CA ALA A 27 6.48 -5.99 -8.73
C ALA A 27 7.41 -6.94 -7.94
N ILE A 28 8.28 -6.39 -7.07
CA ILE A 28 9.12 -7.19 -6.17
C ILE A 28 8.26 -8.08 -5.27
N THR A 29 7.21 -7.52 -4.66
CA THR A 29 6.28 -8.25 -3.78
C THR A 29 5.61 -9.41 -4.51
N ARG A 30 5.23 -9.23 -5.79
CA ARG A 30 4.63 -10.29 -6.59
C ARG A 30 5.65 -11.36 -6.99
N LEU A 31 6.81 -10.95 -7.49
CA LEU A 31 7.84 -11.87 -8.01
C LEU A 31 8.54 -12.67 -6.91
N SER A 32 8.57 -12.15 -5.68
CA SER A 32 9.10 -12.86 -4.50
C SER A 32 8.08 -13.79 -3.84
N GLY A 33 6.84 -13.87 -4.35
CA GLY A 33 5.76 -14.65 -3.70
C GLY A 33 5.24 -14.01 -2.42
N SER A 34 5.58 -12.76 -2.13
CA SER A 34 5.26 -12.08 -0.87
C SER A 34 3.81 -11.59 -0.77
N GLY A 35 3.07 -11.52 -1.87
CA GLY A 35 1.80 -10.79 -1.93
C GLY A 35 0.67 -11.26 -1.00
N LEU A 36 0.82 -12.41 -0.34
CA LEU A 36 -0.19 -13.07 0.51
C LEU A 36 0.38 -13.52 1.87
N SER A 37 1.54 -13.00 2.25
CA SER A 37 2.21 -13.28 3.53
C SER A 37 1.50 -12.67 4.75
N ILE A 38 0.73 -11.60 4.58
CA ILE A 38 0.01 -10.89 5.64
C ILE A 38 -1.49 -11.19 5.56
N VAL A 39 -1.90 -12.20 6.33
CA VAL A 39 -3.27 -12.73 6.37
C VAL A 39 -4.23 -11.97 7.30
N GLU A 40 -3.70 -11.06 8.12
CA GLU A 40 -4.53 -10.17 8.94
C GLU A 40 -4.60 -8.77 8.33
N TRP A 41 -5.81 -8.21 8.26
CA TRP A 41 -5.99 -6.83 7.84
C TRP A 41 -5.99 -5.89 9.05
N LYS A 42 -4.87 -5.17 9.24
CA LYS A 42 -4.68 -4.17 10.31
C LYS A 42 -4.37 -2.79 9.72
N PRO A 43 -5.37 -1.93 9.44
CA PRO A 43 -5.18 -0.68 8.71
C PRO A 43 -4.31 0.32 9.47
N LEU A 44 -4.64 0.49 10.75
CA LEU A 44 -3.99 1.43 11.66
C LEU A 44 -2.76 0.79 12.32
N MET A 45 -2.93 -0.37 12.97
CA MET A 45 -1.84 -1.02 13.71
C MET A 45 -0.81 -1.72 12.83
N GLY A 46 -1.14 -2.05 11.58
CA GLY A 46 -0.21 -2.71 10.66
C GLY A 46 0.82 -1.77 10.03
N ALA A 47 0.92 -0.51 10.49
CA ALA A 47 1.98 0.41 10.08
C ALA A 47 3.34 -0.02 10.64
N LEU A 48 3.35 -0.62 11.83
CA LEU A 48 4.53 -1.23 12.42
C LEU A 48 4.55 -2.73 12.11
N PRO A 49 5.72 -3.30 11.77
CA PRO A 49 5.87 -4.75 11.67
C PRO A 49 5.88 -5.36 13.09
N PRO A 50 5.79 -6.69 13.23
CA PRO A 50 5.97 -7.36 14.51
C PRO A 50 7.31 -6.95 15.15
N LEU A 51 7.26 -6.53 16.42
CA LEU A 51 8.39 -5.92 17.13
C LEU A 51 9.10 -6.89 18.07
N ASN A 52 8.47 -8.01 18.40
CA ASN A 52 9.03 -9.03 19.27
C ASN A 52 8.75 -10.44 18.75
N GLU A 53 9.42 -11.43 19.34
CA GLU A 53 9.36 -12.82 18.92
C GLU A 53 7.95 -13.42 19.00
N ALA A 54 7.21 -13.13 20.06
CA ALA A 54 5.83 -13.62 20.22
C ALA A 54 4.90 -13.10 19.11
N GLN A 55 5.03 -11.82 18.73
CA GLN A 55 4.27 -11.26 17.61
C GLN A 55 4.66 -11.87 16.26
N TRP A 56 5.96 -12.12 16.05
CA TRP A 56 6.45 -12.81 14.85
C TRP A 56 5.92 -14.24 14.76
N GLN A 57 5.93 -14.97 15.86
CA GLN A 57 5.39 -16.32 15.91
C GLN A 57 3.89 -16.34 15.62
N HIS A 58 3.12 -15.41 16.21
CA HIS A 58 1.67 -15.28 15.96
C HIS A 58 1.36 -15.09 14.47
N VAL A 59 1.99 -14.13 13.80
CA VAL A 59 1.71 -13.89 12.37
C VAL A 59 2.19 -15.04 11.48
N PHE A 60 3.27 -15.74 11.87
CA PHE A 60 3.74 -16.92 11.16
C PHE A 60 2.80 -18.11 11.35
N ASP A 61 2.26 -18.32 12.55
CA ASP A 61 1.27 -19.37 12.83
C ASP A 61 -0.02 -19.17 12.04
N LEU A 62 -0.43 -17.93 11.82
CA LEU A 62 -1.52 -17.61 10.92
C LEU A 62 -1.15 -17.86 9.46
N TYR A 63 0.06 -17.47 9.03
CA TYR A 63 0.53 -17.74 7.68
C TYR A 63 0.59 -19.24 7.37
N LYS A 64 0.99 -20.08 8.33
CA LYS A 64 1.03 -21.53 8.20
C LYS A 64 -0.34 -22.16 7.87
N GLN A 65 -1.43 -21.49 8.21
CA GLN A 65 -2.80 -21.92 7.92
C GLN A 65 -3.26 -21.49 6.52
N SER A 66 -2.51 -20.62 5.84
CA SER A 66 -2.85 -20.12 4.52
C SER A 66 -2.68 -21.18 3.42
N PRO A 67 -3.49 -21.14 2.35
CA PRO A 67 -3.29 -22.01 1.19
C PRO A 67 -1.90 -21.86 0.56
N GLN A 68 -1.33 -20.66 0.57
CA GLN A 68 -0.01 -20.40 0.02
C GLN A 68 1.08 -21.14 0.79
N TYR A 69 1.05 -21.10 2.12
CA TYR A 69 2.00 -21.87 2.93
C TYR A 69 1.86 -23.37 2.68
N ILE A 70 0.64 -23.89 2.71
CA ILE A 70 0.39 -25.33 2.55
C ILE A 70 0.86 -25.84 1.18
N LYS A 71 0.63 -25.07 0.11
CA LYS A 71 0.89 -25.49 -1.27
C LYS A 71 2.30 -25.17 -1.78
N GLU A 72 2.88 -24.05 -1.37
CA GLU A 72 4.11 -23.51 -1.97
C GLU A 72 5.24 -23.33 -0.95
N ASN A 73 4.93 -22.92 0.27
CA ASN A 73 5.92 -22.43 1.23
C ASN A 73 6.04 -23.27 2.51
N SER A 74 5.62 -24.54 2.48
CA SER A 74 5.60 -25.44 3.65
C SER A 74 6.99 -25.75 4.23
N TRP A 75 8.03 -25.50 3.44
CA TRP A 75 9.43 -25.62 3.79
C TRP A 75 9.99 -24.41 4.55
N MET A 76 9.29 -23.27 4.58
CA MET A 76 9.82 -22.02 5.13
C MET A 76 9.97 -22.07 6.65
N SER A 77 11.11 -21.58 7.13
CA SER A 77 11.29 -21.23 8.53
C SER A 77 10.71 -19.84 8.84
N LEU A 78 10.67 -19.48 10.13
CA LEU A 78 10.31 -18.12 10.54
C LEU A 78 11.25 -17.06 9.93
N ALA A 79 12.52 -17.40 9.69
CA ALA A 79 13.48 -16.48 9.09
C ALA A 79 13.14 -16.20 7.62
N ASP A 80 12.76 -17.23 6.85
CA ASP A 80 12.34 -17.09 5.46
C ASP A 80 11.03 -16.29 5.37
N PHE A 81 10.09 -16.56 6.27
CA PHE A 81 8.83 -15.84 6.38
C PHE A 81 9.02 -14.33 6.60
N LYS A 82 9.98 -13.93 7.44
CA LYS A 82 10.27 -12.50 7.70
C LYS A 82 10.64 -11.74 6.42
N ALA A 83 11.32 -12.40 5.47
CA ALA A 83 11.72 -11.77 4.21
C ALA A 83 10.51 -11.47 3.32
N ILE A 84 9.59 -12.44 3.15
CA ILE A 84 8.39 -12.23 2.36
C ILE A 84 7.42 -11.26 3.04
N PHE A 85 7.29 -11.37 4.38
CA PHE A 85 6.50 -10.45 5.18
C PHE A 85 6.96 -9.00 5.01
N PHE A 86 8.28 -8.77 5.00
CA PHE A 86 8.85 -7.42 4.84
C PHE A 86 8.40 -6.76 3.55
N TRP A 87 8.48 -7.45 2.41
CA TRP A 87 8.11 -6.87 1.12
C TRP A 87 6.64 -6.49 1.07
N GLU A 88 5.76 -7.37 1.55
CA GLU A 88 4.34 -7.06 1.60
C GLU A 88 4.01 -5.94 2.58
N TRP A 89 4.60 -5.97 3.78
CA TRP A 89 4.43 -4.91 4.78
C TRP A 89 4.91 -3.56 4.23
N PHE A 90 6.07 -3.52 3.60
CA PHE A 90 6.65 -2.31 3.02
C PHE A 90 5.79 -1.78 1.87
N HIS A 91 5.30 -2.65 0.99
CA HIS A 91 4.35 -2.30 -0.05
C HIS A 91 3.06 -1.68 0.53
N ARG A 92 2.46 -2.31 1.55
CA ARG A 92 1.27 -1.79 2.24
C ARG A 92 1.52 -0.47 2.98
N LEU A 93 2.68 -0.32 3.62
CA LEU A 93 3.09 0.92 4.27
C LEU A 93 3.23 2.04 3.24
N LEU A 94 3.93 1.78 2.14
CA LEU A 94 4.12 2.74 1.07
C LEU A 94 2.78 3.17 0.46
N GLY A 95 1.86 2.24 0.21
CA GLY A 95 0.50 2.57 -0.26
C GLY A 95 -0.25 3.53 0.68
N ARG A 96 -0.14 3.35 1.99
CA ARG A 96 -0.73 4.26 3.00
C ARG A 96 -0.09 5.65 2.96
N LEU A 97 1.24 5.71 2.90
CA LEU A 97 1.98 6.98 2.81
C LEU A 97 1.63 7.75 1.54
N ILE A 98 1.46 7.04 0.41
CA ILE A 98 1.01 7.64 -0.86
C ILE A 98 -0.40 8.19 -0.73
N GLY A 99 -1.32 7.43 -0.13
CA GLY A 99 -2.68 7.88 0.16
C GLY A 99 -2.69 9.21 0.94
N LEU A 100 -1.87 9.31 1.99
CA LEU A 100 -1.73 10.54 2.78
C LEU A 100 -1.06 11.68 2.00
N ALA A 101 0.03 11.39 1.28
CA ALA A 101 0.77 12.35 0.48
C ALA A 101 -0.05 12.92 -0.69
N TYR A 102 -1.07 12.19 -1.14
CA TYR A 102 -2.02 12.65 -2.14
C TYR A 102 -3.23 13.36 -1.50
N ALA A 103 -3.89 12.74 -0.53
CA ALA A 103 -5.14 13.26 0.03
C ALA A 103 -4.96 14.56 0.82
N LEU A 104 -3.91 14.69 1.64
CA LEU A 104 -3.71 15.88 2.48
C LEU A 104 -3.45 17.14 1.64
N PRO A 105 -2.52 17.14 0.66
CA PRO A 105 -2.33 18.32 -0.19
C PRO A 105 -3.53 18.58 -1.09
N LEU A 106 -4.22 17.54 -1.59
CA LEU A 106 -5.44 17.72 -2.36
C LEU A 106 -6.51 18.49 -1.58
N LEU A 107 -6.75 18.11 -0.32
CA LEU A 107 -7.65 18.85 0.59
C LEU A 107 -7.18 20.28 0.78
N TRP A 108 -5.89 20.50 1.00
CA TRP A 108 -5.31 21.84 1.16
C TRP A 108 -5.52 22.72 -0.09
N PHE A 109 -5.20 22.23 -1.28
CA PHE A 109 -5.40 22.96 -2.54
C PHE A 109 -6.88 23.24 -2.81
N PHE A 110 -7.76 22.31 -2.43
CA PHE A 110 -9.21 22.46 -2.55
C PHE A 110 -9.72 23.61 -1.68
N PHE A 111 -9.41 23.62 -0.37
CA PHE A 111 -9.83 24.69 0.54
C PHE A 111 -9.24 26.06 0.17
N ARG A 112 -8.03 26.08 -0.41
CA ARG A 112 -7.38 27.32 -0.88
C ARG A 112 -7.85 27.78 -2.26
N LYS A 113 -8.81 27.06 -2.90
CA LYS A 113 -9.31 27.34 -4.26
C LYS A 113 -8.19 27.44 -5.30
N GLN A 114 -7.12 26.66 -5.13
CA GLN A 114 -5.94 26.65 -6.01
C GLN A 114 -6.04 25.62 -7.14
N ILE A 115 -7.12 24.83 -7.18
CA ILE A 115 -7.35 23.82 -8.21
C ILE A 115 -7.98 24.51 -9.44
N PRO A 116 -7.37 24.41 -10.64
CA PRO A 116 -7.93 24.95 -11.87
C PRO A 116 -9.31 24.34 -12.20
N SER A 117 -10.17 25.11 -12.86
CA SER A 117 -11.47 24.62 -13.32
C SER A 117 -11.32 23.37 -14.21
N GLY A 118 -12.14 22.36 -13.97
CA GLY A 118 -12.09 21.07 -14.69
C GLY A 118 -11.03 20.07 -14.19
N ALA A 119 -10.02 20.49 -13.42
CA ALA A 119 -9.02 19.57 -12.86
C ALA A 119 -9.54 18.82 -11.61
N GLY A 120 -10.45 19.43 -10.84
CA GLY A 120 -10.95 18.87 -9.58
C GLY A 120 -11.56 17.48 -9.72
N ILE A 121 -12.39 17.25 -10.74
CA ILE A 121 -13.03 15.94 -10.96
C ILE A 121 -12.00 14.84 -11.27
N LYS A 122 -10.92 15.17 -12.00
CA LYS A 122 -9.83 14.23 -12.30
C LYS A 122 -9.06 13.88 -11.04
N LEU A 123 -8.75 14.89 -10.20
CA LEU A 123 -8.02 14.69 -8.95
C LEU A 123 -8.83 13.85 -7.94
N ILE A 124 -10.14 14.08 -7.85
CA ILE A 124 -11.05 13.26 -7.05
C ILE A 124 -11.15 11.85 -7.64
N GLY A 125 -11.25 11.71 -8.96
CA GLY A 125 -11.25 10.40 -9.63
C GLY A 125 -10.02 9.56 -9.28
N VAL A 126 -8.82 10.16 -9.27
CA VAL A 126 -7.59 9.48 -8.84
C VAL A 126 -7.66 9.08 -7.36
N LEU A 127 -8.20 9.93 -6.48
CA LEU A 127 -8.38 9.59 -5.06
C LEU A 127 -9.30 8.37 -4.89
N LEU A 128 -10.41 8.34 -5.62
CA LEU A 128 -11.37 7.24 -5.59
C LEU A 128 -10.77 5.95 -6.13
N LEU A 129 -9.99 6.01 -7.22
CA LEU A 129 -9.26 4.85 -7.75
C LEU A 129 -8.24 4.32 -6.74
N GLY A 130 -7.47 5.19 -6.09
CA GLY A 130 -6.55 4.79 -5.03
C GLY A 130 -7.28 4.16 -3.84
N GLY A 131 -8.44 4.70 -3.44
CA GLY A 131 -9.32 4.11 -2.43
C GLY A 131 -9.83 2.73 -2.83
N ALA A 132 -10.23 2.55 -4.10
CA ALA A 132 -10.65 1.27 -4.64
C ALA A 132 -9.52 0.24 -4.64
N GLN A 133 -8.27 0.65 -4.90
CA GLN A 133 -7.10 -0.24 -4.76
C GLN A 133 -6.90 -0.70 -3.31
N GLY A 134 -7.05 0.21 -2.34
CA GLY A 134 -7.01 -0.15 -0.92
C GLY A 134 -8.12 -1.13 -0.52
N PHE A 135 -9.33 -0.91 -1.03
CA PHE A 135 -10.47 -1.83 -0.87
C PHE A 135 -10.19 -3.21 -1.48
N MET A 136 -9.61 -3.25 -2.67
CA MET A 136 -9.21 -4.51 -3.31
C MET A 136 -8.18 -5.28 -2.46
N GLY A 137 -7.20 -4.57 -1.89
CA GLY A 137 -6.23 -5.17 -0.98
C GLY A 137 -6.86 -5.76 0.29
N TRP A 138 -7.89 -5.11 0.85
CA TRP A 138 -8.69 -5.72 1.94
C TRP A 138 -9.43 -6.97 1.49
N TYR A 139 -10.05 -6.93 0.31
CA TYR A 139 -10.81 -8.05 -0.22
C TYR A 139 -9.93 -9.29 -0.43
N MET A 140 -8.72 -9.13 -0.97
CA MET A 140 -7.75 -10.23 -1.14
C MET A 140 -7.46 -10.96 0.18
N VAL A 141 -7.23 -10.19 1.26
CA VAL A 141 -6.98 -10.76 2.60
C VAL A 141 -8.22 -11.50 3.11
N LYS A 142 -9.41 -10.92 2.93
CA LYS A 142 -10.66 -11.54 3.38
C LYS A 142 -11.01 -12.81 2.60
N SER A 143 -10.74 -12.83 1.30
CA SER A 143 -11.08 -13.98 0.45
C SER A 143 -10.10 -15.15 0.58
N GLY A 144 -8.94 -14.95 1.21
CA GLY A 144 -7.89 -15.97 1.29
C GLY A 144 -7.33 -16.36 -0.08
N LEU A 145 -7.41 -15.43 -1.04
CA LEU A 145 -6.79 -15.55 -2.36
C LEU A 145 -5.28 -15.42 -2.26
#